data_AF-A0A2V4E2C0-F1
#
_entry.id   AF-A0A2V4E2C0-F1
#
_cell.length_a   1.000
_cell.length_b   1.000
_cell.length_c   1.000
_cell.angle_alpha   90.00
_cell.angle_beta   90.00
_cell.angle_gamma   90.00
#
_symmetry.space_group_name_H-M   'P 1'
#
loop_
_entity.id
_entity.type
_entity.pdbx_description
1 polymer ?
#
loop_
_entity_poly.entity_id
_entity_poly.type
_entity_poly.pdbx_seq_one_letter_code
_entity_poly.pdbx_strand_id
1 'polypeptide(L)'
;MKKTTTESLSIGFGISCFQHVPKWLRTFSDQYPECHIVTKQLSSSEQINQLMQGELDIGFVRMPVPESLHSISLFKEYIVLAVPNEVKVCSGNINEILATHPLLQINPSLAPCLAE
;
A
#
# COMPACT_ATOMS: atom_id res chain seq x y z
N MET A 1 22.01 18.85 3.23
CA MET A 1 23.08 18.02 2.64
C MET A 1 22.58 17.52 1.30
N LYS A 2 23.30 17.82 0.20
CA LYS A 2 22.90 17.45 -1.17
C LYS A 2 23.36 16.01 -1.44
N LYS A 3 22.44 15.07 -1.65
CA LYS A 3 22.77 13.74 -2.20
C LYS A 3 23.29 13.95 -3.63
N THR A 4 24.54 13.60 -3.86
CA THR A 4 25.21 13.62 -5.16
C THR A 4 24.68 12.50 -6.05
N THR A 5 24.41 12.87 -7.29
CA THR A 5 23.74 12.12 -8.35
C THR A 5 24.58 10.93 -8.83
N THR A 6 24.21 9.73 -8.38
CA THR A 6 24.41 8.47 -9.12
C THR A 6 23.26 7.52 -8.75
N GLU A 7 22.08 7.95 -9.21
CA GLU A 7 20.96 7.18 -9.82
C GLU A 7 20.30 6.01 -9.08
N SER A 8 20.40 5.90 -7.75
CA SER A 8 19.53 4.96 -7.03
C SER A 8 18.18 5.57 -6.65
N LEU A 9 17.10 4.83 -6.89
CA LEU A 9 15.73 5.20 -6.54
C LEU A 9 15.18 4.21 -5.49
N SER A 10 14.94 4.70 -4.28
CA SER A 10 14.41 3.93 -3.15
C SER A 10 12.88 3.99 -3.14
N ILE A 11 12.23 2.84 -3.29
CA ILE A 11 10.78 2.71 -3.49
C ILE A 11 10.17 1.78 -2.44
N GLY A 12 9.15 2.27 -1.73
CA GLY A 12 8.38 1.50 -0.76
C GLY A 12 7.03 1.12 -1.31
N PHE A 13 6.57 -0.12 -1.08
CA PHE A 13 5.19 -0.50 -1.36
C PHE A 13 4.69 -1.59 -0.42
N GLY A 14 3.39 -1.53 -0.12
CA GLY A 14 2.67 -2.54 0.64
C GLY A 14 2.05 -3.61 -0.27
N ILE A 15 1.28 -4.52 0.33
CA ILE A 15 0.67 -5.64 -0.39
C ILE A 15 -0.44 -5.18 -1.34
N SER A 16 -1.14 -4.10 -1.00
CA SER A 16 -2.17 -3.47 -1.85
C SER A 16 -1.69 -3.14 -3.26
N CYS A 17 -0.39 -2.86 -3.43
CA CYS A 17 0.20 -2.49 -4.71
C CYS A 17 1.06 -3.60 -5.35
N PHE A 18 1.09 -4.79 -4.75
CA PHE A 18 2.00 -5.88 -5.14
C PHE A 18 1.77 -6.40 -6.57
N GLN A 19 0.55 -6.29 -7.11
CA GLN A 19 0.24 -6.72 -8.47
C GLN A 19 0.62 -5.69 -9.56
N HIS A 20 0.80 -4.42 -9.17
CA HIS A 20 1.00 -3.30 -10.07
C HIS A 20 2.47 -2.83 -10.07
N VAL A 21 3.01 -2.55 -8.89
CA VAL A 21 4.34 -1.93 -8.74
C VAL A 21 5.44 -2.73 -9.41
N PRO A 22 5.59 -4.05 -9.23
CA PRO A 22 6.65 -4.81 -9.90
C PRO A 22 6.62 -4.71 -11.44
N LYS A 23 5.42 -4.59 -12.04
CA LYS A 23 5.27 -4.42 -13.49
C LYS A 23 5.73 -3.04 -13.93
N TRP A 24 5.33 -2.00 -13.21
CA TRP A 24 5.76 -0.63 -13.47
C TRP A 24 7.27 -0.45 -13.30
N LEU A 25 7.85 -1.06 -12.26
CA LEU A 25 9.29 -1.04 -12.03
C LEU A 25 10.07 -1.73 -13.14
N ARG A 26 9.55 -2.84 -13.69
CA ARG A 26 10.15 -3.46 -14.88
C ARG A 26 10.12 -2.51 -16.07
N THR A 27 8.96 -1.95 -16.40
CA THR A 27 8.82 -1.00 -17.50
C THR A 27 9.71 0.24 -17.31
N PHE A 28 9.89 0.72 -16.08
CA PHE A 28 10.79 1.82 -15.76
C PHE A 28 12.26 1.41 -15.93
N SER A 29 12.66 0.25 -15.39
CA SER A 29 14.02 -0.27 -15.48
C SER A 29 14.44 -0.56 -16.93
N ASP A 30 13.50 -0.96 -17.79
CA ASP A 30 13.75 -1.17 -19.22
C ASP A 30 14.02 0.15 -19.97
N GLN A 31 13.40 1.25 -19.52
CA GLN A 31 13.55 2.58 -20.12
C GLN A 31 14.75 3.37 -19.56
N TYR A 32 15.14 3.10 -18.31
CA TYR A 32 16.21 3.77 -17.58
C TYR A 32 17.18 2.75 -16.96
N PRO A 33 17.94 2.00 -17.78
CA PRO A 33 18.80 0.91 -17.31
C PRO A 33 19.95 1.38 -16.39
N GLU A 34 20.30 2.67 -16.45
CA GLU A 34 21.28 3.30 -15.56
C GLU A 34 20.76 3.53 -14.13
N CYS A 35 19.44 3.56 -13.94
CA CYS A 35 18.83 3.81 -12.64
C CYS A 35 18.74 2.53 -11.79
N HIS A 36 19.40 2.55 -10.63
CA HIS A 36 19.37 1.44 -9.68
C HIS A 36 18.16 1.51 -8.73
N ILE A 37 17.14 0.70 -9.00
CA ILE A 37 15.94 0.65 -8.17
C ILE A 37 16.16 -0.23 -6.94
N VAL A 38 15.89 0.31 -5.76
CA VAL A 38 15.86 -0.43 -4.48
C VAL A 38 14.43 -0.46 -3.96
N THR A 39 13.87 -1.65 -3.79
CA THR A 39 12.50 -1.82 -3.27
C THR A 39 12.48 -2.26 -1.82
N LYS A 40 11.57 -1.68 -1.02
CA LYS A 40 11.29 -2.09 0.35
C LYS A 40 9.81 -2.44 0.50
N GLN A 41 9.52 -3.59 1.09
CA GLN A 41 8.14 -3.94 1.46
C GLN A 41 7.85 -3.35 2.84
N LEU A 42 6.95 -2.37 2.90
CA LEU A 42 6.72 -1.53 4.08
C LEU A 42 5.23 -1.21 4.21
N SER A 43 4.76 -1.04 5.45
CA SER A 43 3.43 -0.46 5.70
C SER A 43 3.39 1.00 5.23
N SER A 44 2.20 1.52 4.91
CA SER A 44 1.97 2.90 4.50
C SER A 44 2.50 3.87 5.56
N SER A 45 2.31 3.54 6.83
CA SER A 45 2.84 4.32 7.96
C SER A 45 4.37 4.41 7.94
N GLU A 46 5.06 3.28 7.73
CA GLU A 46 6.53 3.26 7.63
C GLU A 46 7.05 3.98 6.38
N GLN A 47 6.36 3.82 5.25
CA GLN A 47 6.69 4.53 4.01
C GLN A 47 6.58 6.04 4.20
N ILE A 48 5.49 6.53 4.78
CA ILE A 48 5.29 7.97 5.08
C ILE A 48 6.41 8.48 5.98
N ASN A 49 6.77 7.73 7.04
CA ASN A 49 7.85 8.11 7.94
C ASN A 49 9.20 8.20 7.20
N GLN A 50 9.54 7.22 6.36
CA GLN A 50 10.80 7.22 5.60
C GLN A 50 10.82 8.30 4.50
N LEU A 51 9.68 8.63 3.89
CA LEU A 51 9.55 9.77 2.96
C LEU A 51 9.85 11.08 3.68
N MET A 52 9.24 11.29 4.85
CA MET A 52 9.46 12.51 5.65
C MET A 52 10.92 12.65 6.14
N GLN A 53 11.62 11.53 6.31
CA GLN A 53 13.05 11.50 6.71
C GLN A 53 14.02 11.56 5.51
N GLY A 54 13.52 11.46 4.26
CA GLY A 54 14.36 11.43 3.05
C GLY A 54 15.11 10.11 2.83
N GLU A 55 14.66 9.05 3.48
CA GLU A 55 15.20 7.68 3.35
C GLU A 55 14.49 6.86 2.26
N LEU A 56 13.31 7.31 1.87
CA LEU A 56 12.52 6.79 0.77
C LEU A 56 12.25 7.91 -0.23
N ASP A 57 12.33 7.61 -1.52
CA ASP A 57 12.09 8.58 -2.59
C ASP A 57 10.64 8.51 -3.08
N ILE A 58 10.07 7.31 -3.17
CA ILE A 58 8.68 7.06 -3.60
C ILE A 58 8.00 6.05 -2.68
N GLY A 59 6.78 6.35 -2.23
CA GLY A 59 5.93 5.41 -1.49
C GLY A 59 4.60 5.16 -2.21
N PHE A 60 4.21 3.90 -2.30
CA PHE A 60 2.87 3.47 -2.71
C PHE A 60 2.05 3.16 -1.45
N VAL A 61 1.34 4.18 -0.98
CA VAL A 61 0.71 4.22 0.34
C VAL A 61 -0.82 4.26 0.26
N ARG A 62 -1.47 3.83 1.34
CA ARG A 62 -2.87 4.17 1.61
C ARG A 62 -2.97 5.64 2.02
N MET A 63 -3.90 6.36 1.41
CA MET A 63 -4.25 7.73 1.80
C MET A 63 -5.05 7.72 3.12
N PRO A 64 -5.01 8.80 3.93
CA PRO A 64 -4.40 10.10 3.63
C PRO A 64 -2.88 10.17 3.89
N VAL A 65 -2.21 11.10 3.22
CA VAL A 65 -0.82 11.46 3.52
C VAL A 65 -0.75 12.86 4.13
N PRO A 66 0.30 13.19 4.92
CA PRO A 66 0.53 14.56 5.40
C PRO A 66 0.65 15.57 4.26
N GLU A 67 0.18 16.80 4.47
CA GLU A 67 0.23 17.89 3.46
C GLU A 67 1.66 18.26 3.02
N SER A 68 2.65 17.94 3.84
CA SER A 68 4.07 18.11 3.52
C SER A 68 4.58 17.18 2.42
N LEU A 69 3.81 16.15 2.05
CA LEU A 69 4.12 15.23 0.96
C LEU A 69 3.22 15.51 -0.25
N HIS A 70 3.83 15.49 -1.43
CA HIS A 70 3.07 15.47 -2.67
C HIS A 70 2.52 14.06 -2.92
N SER A 71 1.24 13.95 -3.29
CA SER A 71 0.60 12.66 -3.58
C SER A 71 -0.35 12.72 -4.77
N ILE A 72 -0.50 11.57 -5.42
CA ILE A 72 -1.41 11.36 -6.56
C ILE A 72 -2.19 10.08 -6.29
N SER A 73 -3.52 10.13 -6.47
CA SER A 73 -4.37 8.96 -6.35
C SER A 73 -4.20 8.05 -7.57
N LEU A 74 -3.75 6.81 -7.36
CA LEU A 74 -3.58 5.81 -8.43
C LEU A 74 -4.85 4.99 -8.65
N PHE A 75 -5.50 4.57 -7.56
CA PHE A 75 -6.70 3.75 -7.58
C PHE A 75 -7.51 3.92 -6.31
N LYS A 76 -8.80 3.57 -6.39
CA LYS A 76 -9.71 3.44 -5.27
C LYS A 76 -10.11 1.98 -5.13
N GLU A 77 -9.91 1.43 -3.95
CA GLU A 77 -10.32 0.07 -3.62
C GLU A 77 -11.48 0.09 -2.62
N TYR A 78 -12.23 -1.01 -2.57
CA TYR A 78 -13.34 -1.19 -1.65
C TYR A 78 -13.03 -2.34 -0.70
N ILE A 79 -13.23 -2.11 0.59
CA ILE A 79 -13.28 -3.20 1.57
C ILE A 79 -14.62 -3.90 1.38
N VAL A 80 -14.58 -5.23 1.29
CA VAL A 80 -15.76 -6.06 1.09
C VAL A 80 -15.85 -7.09 2.21
N LEU A 81 -17.08 -7.45 2.58
CA LEU A 81 -17.34 -8.55 3.50
C LEU A 81 -17.55 -9.82 2.67
N ALA A 82 -16.61 -10.76 2.77
CA ALA A 82 -16.81 -12.11 2.25
C ALA A 82 -17.71 -12.89 3.22
N VAL A 83 -18.77 -13.50 2.71
CA VAL A 83 -19.71 -14.30 3.49
C VAL A 83 -19.90 -15.68 2.86
N PRO A 84 -20.32 -16.70 3.62
CA PRO A 84 -20.81 -17.96 3.05
C PRO A 84 -21.99 -17.71 2.09
N ASN A 85 -22.12 -18.54 1.06
CA ASN A 85 -23.15 -18.39 0.02
C ASN A 85 -24.58 -18.43 0.57
N GLU A 86 -24.78 -19.03 1.74
CA GLU A 86 -26.07 -19.18 2.40
C GLU A 86 -26.53 -17.87 3.09
N VAL A 87 -25.60 -16.95 3.36
CA VAL A 87 -25.89 -15.68 4.03
C VAL A 87 -26.41 -14.66 3.00
N LYS A 88 -27.65 -14.21 3.19
CA LYS A 88 -28.23 -13.16 2.35
C LYS A 88 -27.70 -11.80 2.77
N VAL A 89 -26.94 -11.14 1.90
CA VAL A 89 -26.37 -9.81 2.14
C VAL A 89 -27.19 -8.74 1.44
N CYS A 90 -27.50 -7.67 2.18
CA CYS A 90 -27.96 -6.40 1.62
C CYS A 90 -27.26 -5.24 2.36
N SER A 91 -27.29 -4.04 1.79
CA SER A 91 -26.65 -2.87 2.43
C SER A 91 -27.18 -2.57 3.84
N GLY A 92 -28.41 -2.98 4.16
CA GLY A 92 -29.05 -2.73 5.45
C GLY A 92 -28.70 -3.73 6.56
N ASN A 93 -28.10 -4.89 6.25
CA ASN A 93 -27.91 -5.97 7.24
C ASN A 93 -26.45 -6.32 7.55
N ILE A 94 -25.48 -5.56 7.05
CA ILE A 94 -24.05 -5.82 7.28
C ILE A 94 -23.72 -5.89 8.78
N ASN A 95 -24.24 -4.94 9.58
CA ASN A 95 -23.99 -4.91 11.02
C ASN A 95 -24.57 -6.13 11.74
N GLU A 96 -25.75 -6.59 11.33
CA GLU A 96 -26.38 -7.79 11.89
C GLU A 96 -25.55 -9.03 11.57
N ILE A 97 -25.06 -9.16 10.32
CA ILE A 97 -24.19 -10.26 9.91
C ILE A 97 -22.91 -10.28 10.76
N LEU A 98 -22.26 -9.13 10.94
CA LEU A 98 -21.05 -9.00 11.77
C LEU A 98 -21.29 -9.33 13.25
N ALA A 99 -22.48 -9.05 13.77
CA ALA A 99 -22.83 -9.33 15.16
C ALA A 99 -23.20 -10.80 15.40
N THR A 100 -23.69 -11.50 14.37
CA THR A 100 -24.22 -12.86 14.48
C THR A 100 -23.25 -13.94 14.01
N HIS A 101 -22.22 -13.58 13.23
CA HIS A 101 -21.25 -14.51 12.69
C HIS A 101 -19.84 -14.24 13.24
N PRO A 102 -19.04 -15.29 13.49
CA PRO A 102 -17.64 -15.10 13.85
C PRO A 102 -16.90 -14.40 12.71
N LEU A 103 -16.19 -13.32 13.03
CA LEU A 103 -15.40 -12.57 12.07
C LEU A 103 -13.99 -13.13 11.99
N LEU A 104 -13.64 -13.72 10.85
CA LEU A 104 -12.26 -14.03 10.51
C LEU A 104 -11.62 -12.78 9.91
N GLN A 105 -10.67 -12.18 10.62
CA GLN A 105 -9.94 -11.00 10.19
C GLN A 105 -8.46 -11.13 10.51
N ILE A 106 -7.64 -10.39 9.75
CA ILE A 106 -6.20 -10.30 9.99
C ILE A 106 -5.96 -9.47 11.23
N ASN A 107 -5.11 -9.94 12.14
CA ASN A 107 -4.66 -9.13 13.26
C ASN A 107 -3.66 -8.07 12.74
N PRO A 108 -3.98 -6.77 12.79
CA PRO A 108 -3.12 -5.71 12.28
C PRO A 108 -1.72 -5.69 12.91
N SER A 109 -1.60 -6.10 14.17
CA SER A 109 -0.31 -6.14 14.87
C SER A 109 0.62 -7.25 14.36
N LEU A 110 0.07 -8.30 13.72
CA LEU A 110 0.85 -9.43 13.21
C LEU A 110 1.16 -9.30 11.71
N ALA A 111 0.40 -8.49 10.99
CA ALA A 111 0.60 -8.27 9.56
C ALA A 111 0.20 -6.83 9.17
N PRO A 112 1.00 -5.82 9.56
CA PRO A 112 0.66 -4.42 9.33
C PRO A 112 0.49 -4.09 7.85
N CYS A 113 1.30 -4.69 6.96
CA CYS A 113 1.18 -4.51 5.51
C CYS A 113 -0.11 -5.11 4.90
N LEU A 114 -0.85 -5.95 5.64
CA LEU A 114 -2.11 -6.58 5.22
C LEU A 114 -3.34 -5.94 5.83
N ALA A 115 -3.19 -5.17 6.91
CA ALA A 115 -4.30 -4.58 7.63
C ALA A 115 -4.59 -3.12 7.22
N GLU A 116 -3.98 -2.67 6.13
CA GLU A 116 -4.10 -1.33 5.55
C GLU A 116 -4.93 -1.28 4.26
#